data_AF-A0A9P0P3P4-F1
#
_entry.id   AF-A0A9P0P3P4-F1
#
_cell.length_a   1.000
_cell.length_b   1.000
_cell.length_c   1.000
_cell.angle_alpha   90.00
_cell.angle_beta   90.00
_cell.angle_gamma   90.00
#
_symmetry.space_group_name_H-M   'P 1'
#
loop_
_entity.id
_entity.type
_entity.pdbx_description
1 polymer ?
#
loop_
_entity_poly.entity_id
_entity_poly.type
_entity_poly.pdbx_seq_one_letter_code
_entity_poly.pdbx_strand_id
1 'polypeptide(L)'
;MNRLSYGYVLSIFLEEKRKKKREAEKRRRDRIKADREKYEAEKLKEKQRREKRKAEKKIRKIKDLTPQQQRAQRQAWQERARKSRRLKKERQFQIKNEPIDNADDGIYNIAEYHYAND
;
A
#
# COMPACT_ATOMS: atom_id res chain seq x y z
N MET A 1 28.58 -27.08 -3.75
CA MET A 1 28.26 -25.72 -3.23
C MET A 1 26.82 -25.37 -3.60
N ASN A 2 25.99 -25.03 -2.61
CA ASN A 2 24.53 -24.97 -2.71
C ASN A 2 24.01 -23.72 -3.43
N ARG A 3 23.36 -23.90 -4.60
CA ARG A 3 22.66 -22.82 -5.34
C ARG A 3 21.50 -22.16 -4.57
N LEU A 4 21.01 -22.81 -3.51
CA LEU A 4 19.92 -22.31 -2.64
C LEU A 4 20.34 -21.14 -1.73
N SER A 5 21.64 -20.98 -1.44
CA SER A 5 22.16 -19.91 -0.57
C SER A 5 22.12 -18.53 -1.23
N TYR A 6 22.38 -18.45 -2.53
CA TYR A 6 22.56 -17.17 -3.23
C TYR A 6 21.24 -16.39 -3.41
N GLY A 7 20.12 -17.10 -3.63
CA GLY A 7 18.80 -16.48 -3.77
C GLY A 7 18.30 -15.83 -2.48
N TYR A 8 18.56 -16.47 -1.34
CA TYR A 8 18.18 -15.95 -0.02
C TYR A 8 19.02 -14.72 0.35
N VAL A 9 20.34 -14.78 0.17
CA VAL A 9 21.25 -13.64 0.40
C VAL A 9 20.89 -12.45 -0.50
N LEU A 10 20.55 -12.72 -1.77
CA LEU A 10 20.08 -11.68 -2.69
C LEU A 10 18.75 -11.06 -2.24
N SER A 11 17.81 -11.85 -1.72
CA SER A 11 16.55 -11.31 -1.20
C SER A 11 16.74 -10.38 -0.01
N ILE A 12 17.59 -10.76 0.96
CA ILE A 12 17.93 -9.91 2.12
C ILE A 12 18.56 -8.60 1.66
N PHE A 13 19.55 -8.67 0.76
CA PHE A 13 20.21 -7.49 0.22
C PHE A 13 19.23 -6.54 -0.52
N LEU A 14 18.32 -7.10 -1.31
CA LEU A 14 17.30 -6.31 -2.01
C LEU A 14 16.30 -5.68 -1.02
N GLU A 15 15.93 -6.38 0.06
CA GLU A 15 15.07 -5.85 1.11
C GLU A 15 15.74 -4.70 1.88
N GLU A 16 17.00 -4.84 2.24
CA GLU A 16 17.78 -3.77 2.85
C GLU A 16 17.88 -2.55 1.94
N LYS A 17 18.16 -2.75 0.65
CA LYS A 17 18.20 -1.66 -0.35
C LYS A 17 16.84 -0.97 -0.46
N ARG A 18 15.73 -1.72 -0.42
CA ARG A 18 14.37 -1.17 -0.39
C ARG A 18 14.08 -0.42 0.91
N LYS A 19 14.56 -0.91 2.07
CA LYS A 19 14.42 -0.25 3.37
C LYS A 19 15.15 1.09 3.38
N LYS A 20 16.41 1.13 2.96
CA LYS A 20 17.20 2.36 2.83
C LYS A 20 16.53 3.40 1.92
N LYS A 21 15.98 2.97 0.77
CA LYS A 21 15.20 3.85 -0.12
C LYS A 21 13.94 4.40 0.55
N ARG A 22 13.20 3.58 1.31
CA ARG A 22 12.00 4.01 2.05
C ARG A 22 12.35 5.04 3.12
N GLU A 23 13.43 4.82 3.88
CA GLU A 23 13.89 5.74 4.91
C GLU A 23 14.37 7.08 4.33
N ALA A 24 15.13 7.05 3.24
CA ALA A 24 15.57 8.26 2.54
C ALA A 24 14.38 9.08 2.03
N GLU A 25 13.38 8.42 1.44
CA GLU A 25 12.15 9.09 0.97
C GLU A 25 11.33 9.65 2.14
N LYS A 26 11.25 8.94 3.27
CA LYS A 26 10.61 9.45 4.49
C LYS A 26 11.28 10.75 4.96
N ARG A 27 12.61 10.73 5.13
CA ARG A 27 13.39 11.93 5.52
C ARG A 27 13.25 13.08 4.51
N ARG A 28 13.11 12.80 3.21
CA ARG A 28 12.86 13.82 2.19
C ARG A 28 11.49 14.48 2.38
N ARG A 29 10.44 13.68 2.58
CA ARG A 29 9.08 14.18 2.81
C ARG A 29 8.98 14.98 4.11
N ASP A 30 9.62 14.52 5.17
CA ASP A 30 9.61 15.21 6.46
C ASP A 30 10.27 16.59 6.34
N ARG A 31 11.40 16.69 5.60
CA ARG A 31 12.04 17.97 5.27
C ARG A 31 11.16 18.90 4.45
N ILE A 32 10.43 18.36 3.46
CA ILE A 32 9.50 19.15 2.65
C ILE A 32 8.30 19.62 3.48
N LYS A 33 7.80 18.82 4.41
CA LYS A 33 6.67 19.19 5.29
C LYS A 33 7.05 20.20 6.37
N ALA A 34 8.28 20.14 6.86
CA ALA A 34 8.80 21.07 7.86
C ALA A 34 8.93 22.50 7.32
N ASP A 35 9.10 22.64 5.99
CA ASP A 35 9.22 23.93 5.31
C ASP A 35 7.91 24.27 4.58
N ARG A 36 7.22 25.31 5.05
CA ARG A 36 5.91 25.72 4.53
C ARG A 36 5.95 26.12 3.06
N GLU A 37 7.01 26.81 2.61
CA GLU A 37 7.12 27.26 1.22
C GLU A 37 7.36 26.08 0.29
N LYS A 38 8.25 25.16 0.68
CA LYS A 38 8.49 23.92 -0.09
C LYS A 38 7.24 23.04 -0.14
N TYR A 39 6.48 22.96 0.96
CA TYR A 39 5.24 22.19 1.00
C TYR A 39 4.18 22.74 0.04
N GLU A 40 3.92 24.06 0.06
CA GLU A 40 2.94 24.68 -0.82
C GLU A 40 3.36 24.63 -2.30
N ALA A 41 4.65 24.81 -2.60
CA ALA A 41 5.18 24.65 -3.96
C ALA A 41 4.92 23.23 -4.52
N GLU A 42 5.14 22.20 -3.70
CA GLU A 42 4.98 20.81 -4.16
C GLU A 42 3.50 20.40 -4.26
N LYS A 43 2.64 20.98 -3.42
CA LYS A 43 1.18 20.87 -3.53
C LYS A 43 0.66 21.53 -4.81
N LEU A 44 1.15 22.71 -5.16
CA LEU A 44 0.80 23.42 -6.40
C LEU A 44 1.22 22.60 -7.63
N LYS A 45 2.43 22.06 -7.63
CA LYS A 45 2.94 21.19 -8.70
C LYS A 45 2.09 19.93 -8.88
N GLU A 46 1.64 19.29 -7.80
CA GLU A 46 0.74 18.14 -7.88
C GLU A 46 -0.65 18.54 -8.40
N LYS A 47 -1.17 19.71 -7.99
CA LYS A 47 -2.42 20.26 -8.53
C LYS A 47 -2.32 20.46 -10.05
N GLN A 48 -1.26 21.10 -10.54
CA GLN A 48 -1.01 21.31 -11.97
C GLN A 48 -0.87 19.98 -12.72
N ARG A 49 -0.15 19.01 -12.17
CA ARG A 49 -0.06 17.65 -12.75
C ARG A 49 -1.43 16.99 -12.88
N ARG A 50 -2.27 17.11 -11.86
CA ARG A 50 -3.62 16.55 -11.86
C ARG A 50 -4.51 17.24 -12.90
N GLU A 51 -4.45 18.56 -13.00
CA GLU A 51 -5.16 19.34 -14.00
C GLU A 51 -4.74 18.95 -15.42
N LYS A 52 -3.44 18.85 -15.68
CA LYS A 52 -2.90 18.36 -16.96
C LYS A 52 -3.42 16.96 -17.30
N ARG A 53 -3.40 16.02 -16.35
CA ARG A 53 -3.93 14.65 -16.57
C ARG A 53 -5.44 14.60 -16.79
N LYS A 54 -6.20 15.51 -16.18
CA LYS A 54 -7.63 15.68 -16.45
C LYS A 54 -7.85 16.22 -17.87
N ALA A 55 -7.12 17.27 -18.27
CA ALA A 55 -7.20 17.86 -19.60
C ALA A 55 -6.85 16.83 -20.70
N GLU A 56 -5.80 16.03 -20.47
CA GLU A 56 -5.39 14.93 -21.36
C GLU A 56 -6.34 13.71 -21.31
N LYS A 57 -7.46 13.78 -20.58
CA LYS A 57 -8.44 12.68 -20.39
C LYS A 57 -7.81 11.35 -19.91
N LYS A 58 -6.67 11.43 -19.20
CA LYS A 58 -5.99 10.27 -18.58
C LYS A 58 -6.64 9.86 -17.25
N ILE A 59 -7.35 10.80 -16.62
CA ILE A 59 -8.18 10.55 -15.44
C ILE A 59 -9.64 10.72 -15.87
N ARG A 60 -10.30 9.60 -16.21
CA ARG A 60 -11.73 9.55 -16.52
C ARG A 60 -12.51 8.99 -15.35
N LYS A 61 -13.67 9.56 -15.05
CA LYS A 61 -14.66 8.95 -14.15
C LYS A 61 -15.42 7.87 -14.92
N ILE A 62 -16.09 6.96 -14.20
CA ILE A 62 -16.94 5.94 -14.84
C ILE A 62 -17.98 6.55 -15.79
N LYS A 63 -18.55 7.70 -15.42
CA LYS A 63 -19.56 8.38 -16.23
C LYS A 63 -19.01 8.87 -17.58
N ASP A 64 -17.69 9.07 -17.67
CA ASP A 64 -16.99 9.55 -18.86
C ASP A 64 -16.53 8.39 -19.77
N LEU A 65 -16.81 7.14 -19.39
CA LEU A 65 -16.47 5.93 -20.15
C LEU A 65 -17.66 5.50 -21.00
N THR A 66 -17.38 4.85 -22.15
CA THR A 66 -18.43 4.22 -22.95
C THR A 66 -19.10 3.08 -22.18
N PRO A 67 -20.35 2.69 -22.49
CA PRO A 67 -21.01 1.59 -21.79
C PRO A 67 -20.20 0.29 -21.76
N GLN A 68 -19.48 -0.02 -22.85
CA GLN A 68 -18.59 -1.19 -22.92
C GLN A 68 -17.40 -1.07 -21.95
N GLN A 69 -16.74 0.09 -21.90
CA GLN A 69 -15.65 0.36 -20.97
C GLN A 69 -16.12 0.32 -19.51
N GLN A 70 -17.32 0.83 -19.22
CA GLN A 70 -17.92 0.73 -17.89
C GLN A 70 -18.15 -0.72 -17.47
N ARG A 71 -18.67 -1.56 -18.38
CA ARG A 71 -18.86 -3.01 -18.13
C ARG A 71 -17.52 -3.69 -17.82
N ALA A 72 -16.50 -3.47 -18.65
CA ALA A 72 -15.17 -4.03 -18.43
C ALA A 72 -14.57 -3.61 -17.08
N GLN A 73 -14.71 -2.33 -16.71
CA GLN A 73 -14.19 -1.83 -15.44
C GLN A 73 -14.93 -2.43 -14.23
N ARG A 74 -16.25 -2.62 -14.33
CA ARG A 74 -17.05 -3.31 -13.30
C ARG A 74 -16.68 -4.78 -13.16
N GLN A 75 -16.44 -5.48 -14.26
CA GLN A 75 -15.95 -6.88 -14.23
C GLN A 75 -14.59 -6.97 -13.53
N ALA A 76 -13.64 -6.11 -13.91
CA ALA A 76 -12.34 -6.06 -13.24
C ALA A 76 -12.44 -5.77 -11.74
N TRP A 77 -13.38 -4.92 -11.32
CA TRP A 77 -13.64 -4.70 -9.88
C TRP A 77 -14.21 -5.93 -9.19
N GLN A 78 -15.16 -6.63 -9.81
CA GLN A 78 -15.70 -7.87 -9.26
C GLN A 78 -14.63 -8.94 -9.12
N GLU A 79 -13.75 -9.11 -10.10
CA GLU A 79 -12.63 -10.06 -10.05
C GLU A 79 -11.66 -9.72 -8.91
N ARG A 80 -11.27 -8.45 -8.78
CA ARG A 80 -10.42 -7.99 -7.68
C ARG A 80 -11.07 -8.24 -6.33
N ALA A 81 -12.36 -7.98 -6.20
CA ALA A 81 -13.11 -8.23 -4.96
C ALA A 81 -13.16 -9.73 -4.63
N ARG A 82 -13.40 -10.60 -5.63
CA ARG A 82 -13.36 -12.06 -5.47
C ARG A 82 -11.98 -12.53 -5.02
N LYS A 83 -10.92 -12.07 -5.69
CA LYS A 83 -9.52 -12.40 -5.34
C LYS A 83 -9.19 -11.96 -3.92
N SER A 84 -9.56 -10.73 -3.54
CA SER A 84 -9.34 -10.22 -2.19
C SER A 84 -10.07 -11.04 -1.12
N ARG A 85 -11.34 -11.42 -1.38
CA ARG A 85 -12.10 -12.29 -0.47
C ARG A 85 -11.46 -13.67 -0.33
N ARG A 86 -10.98 -14.24 -1.43
CA ARG A 86 -10.28 -15.54 -1.44
C ARG A 86 -9.00 -15.47 -0.61
N LEU A 87 -8.14 -14.49 -0.88
CA LEU A 87 -6.91 -14.26 -0.11
C LEU A 87 -7.18 -14.05 1.38
N LYS A 88 -8.26 -13.34 1.74
CA LYS A 88 -8.67 -13.18 3.14
C LYS A 88 -9.03 -14.52 3.79
N LYS A 89 -9.80 -15.36 3.09
CA LYS A 89 -10.16 -16.70 3.57
C LYS A 89 -8.92 -17.60 3.71
N GLU A 90 -8.03 -17.59 2.71
CA GLU A 90 -6.76 -18.33 2.73
C GLU A 90 -5.90 -17.91 3.93
N ARG A 91 -5.75 -16.60 4.18
CA ARG A 91 -5.03 -16.08 5.35
C ARG A 91 -5.69 -16.50 6.67
N GLN A 92 -7.01 -16.41 6.77
CA GLN A 92 -7.74 -16.83 7.97
C GLN A 92 -7.63 -18.33 8.22
N PHE A 93 -7.58 -19.14 7.16
CA PHE A 93 -7.36 -20.58 7.26
C PHE A 93 -5.92 -20.91 7.70
N GLN A 94 -4.92 -20.18 7.17
CA GLN A 94 -3.53 -20.31 7.61
C GLN A 94 -3.35 -19.96 9.09
N ILE A 95 -3.90 -18.83 9.56
CA ILE A 95 -3.83 -18.43 10.99
C ILE A 95 -4.46 -19.47 11.91
N LYS A 96 -5.54 -20.15 11.49
CA LYS A 96 -6.21 -21.17 12.30
C LYS A 96 -5.50 -22.52 12.33
N ASN A 97 -4.61 -22.77 11.38
CA ASN A 97 -3.90 -24.03 11.21
C ASN A 97 -2.38 -23.90 11.41
N GLU A 98 -1.90 -22.71 11.82
CA GLU A 98 -0.56 -22.60 12.35
C GLU A 98 -0.50 -23.39 13.67
N PRO A 99 0.44 -24.34 13.81
CA PRO A 99 0.67 -24.96 15.10
C PRO A 99 0.96 -23.84 16.10
N ILE A 100 0.26 -23.87 17.23
CA ILE A 100 0.61 -23.04 18.39
C ILE A 100 1.93 -23.60 18.88
N ASP A 101 3.03 -23.13 18.30
CA ASP A 101 4.34 -23.30 18.86
C ASP A 101 4.29 -22.57 20.21
N ASN A 102 4.18 -23.35 21.29
CA ASN A 102 4.29 -22.85 22.65
C ASN A 102 5.70 -22.28 22.80
N ALA A 103 5.84 -20.98 22.54
CA ALA A 103 6.95 -20.17 22.97
C ALA A 103 6.37 -18.89 23.55
N ASP A 104 6.75 -18.71 24.80
CA ASP A 104 6.47 -17.64 25.75
C ASP A 104 6.45 -16.22 25.16
N ASP A 105 5.87 -15.31 25.95
CA ASP A 105 6.00 -13.86 25.89
C ASP A 105 4.89 -13.06 25.19
N GLY A 106 3.88 -12.67 25.99
CA GLY A 106 3.37 -11.29 25.93
C GLY A 106 1.97 -11.12 25.34
N ILE A 107 0.95 -11.41 26.15
CA ILE A 107 -0.41 -10.89 25.99
C ILE A 107 -0.34 -9.34 26.01
N TYR A 108 -0.38 -8.70 24.84
CA TYR A 108 -0.79 -7.30 24.76
C TYR A 108 -2.24 -7.25 24.27
N ASN A 109 -3.14 -7.02 25.24
CA ASN A 109 -4.50 -6.57 25.02
C ASN A 109 -4.50 -5.35 24.09
N ILE A 110 -4.98 -5.54 22.86
CA ILE A 110 -5.34 -4.44 21.97
C ILE A 110 -6.82 -4.14 22.23
N ALA A 111 -7.11 -3.42 23.30
CA ALA A 111 -8.39 -2.76 23.50
C ALA A 111 -8.17 -1.51 24.36
N GLU A 112 -8.87 -0.44 23.98
CA GLU A 112 -9.00 0.84 24.69
C GLU A 112 -7.92 1.90 24.42
N TYR A 113 -7.99 2.48 23.21
CA TYR A 113 -7.90 3.94 23.09
C TYR A 113 -9.28 4.46 22.67
N HIS A 114 -10.15 4.68 23.64
CA HIS A 114 -11.30 5.57 23.45
C HIS A 114 -10.77 7.00 23.56
N TYR A 115 -10.76 7.72 22.44
CA TYR A 115 -10.63 9.17 22.46
C TYR A 115 -11.90 9.73 23.11
N ALA A 116 -11.77 10.22 24.35
CA ALA A 116 -12.75 11.12 24.92
C ALA A 116 -12.65 12.45 24.17
N ASN A 117 -13.62 12.71 23.30
CA ASN A 117 -14.03 14.05 22.89
C ASN A 117 -15.54 14.07 23.07
N ASP A 118 -15.98 14.50 24.25
CA ASP A 118 -16.94 15.60 24.47
C ASP A 118 -17.30 15.66 25.96
#